data_AF-A0A820S7V6-F1
#
_entry.id   AF-A0A820S7V6-F1
#
_cell.length_a   1.000
_cell.length_b   1.000
_cell.length_c   1.000
_cell.angle_alpha   90.00
_cell.angle_beta   90.00
_cell.angle_gamma   90.00
#
_symmetry.space_group_name_H-M   'P 1'
#
loop_
_entity.id
_entity.type
_entity.pdbx_description
1 polymer ?
#
loop_
_entity_poly.entity_id
_entity_poly.type
_entity_poly.pdbx_seq_one_letter_code
_entity_poly.pdbx_strand_id
1 'polypeptide(L)'
;MNLTQNPFTLLPKFCGLYCYQSSNKNIRFVIMNNLVPTNVKLHEKYDLKGSIYKRKASDEERKRDLPTLKDNDFKCLHSYGLTLEPFFYDQLMQTIEDDVR
;
A
#
# COMPACT_ATOMS: atom_id res chain seq x y z
N MET A 1 8.12 18.55 -10.40
CA MET A 1 8.38 17.62 -9.26
C MET A 1 7.02 17.09 -8.88
N ASN A 2 6.79 15.76 -8.83
CA ASN A 2 5.42 15.19 -8.69
C ASN A 2 4.66 15.85 -7.50
N LEU A 3 5.32 16.02 -6.35
CA LEU A 3 4.75 16.70 -5.16
C LEU A 3 4.16 18.10 -5.39
N THR A 4 4.65 18.87 -6.36
CA THR A 4 4.14 20.22 -6.66
C THR A 4 3.04 20.21 -7.72
N GLN A 5 2.89 19.11 -8.46
CA GLN A 5 1.94 18.95 -9.57
C GLN A 5 0.73 18.10 -9.15
N ASN A 6 0.93 17.08 -8.31
CA ASN A 6 -0.10 16.24 -7.72
C ASN A 6 0.02 16.25 -6.18
N PRO A 7 -0.60 17.23 -5.50
CA PRO A 7 -0.54 17.32 -4.04
C PRO A 7 -1.23 16.14 -3.32
N PHE A 8 -2.08 15.39 -4.02
CA PHE A 8 -2.83 14.25 -3.49
C PHE A 8 -2.23 12.89 -3.87
N THR A 9 -0.99 12.87 -4.37
CA THR A 9 -0.26 11.64 -4.73
C THR A 9 -0.35 10.56 -3.62
N LEU A 10 -0.53 9.32 -4.06
CA LEU A 10 -0.58 8.12 -3.24
C LEU A 10 0.81 7.51 -3.02
N LEU A 11 1.85 8.06 -3.66
CA LEU A 11 3.23 7.59 -3.51
C LEU A 11 3.74 7.75 -2.06
N PRO A 12 4.72 6.93 -1.64
CA PRO A 12 5.31 7.06 -0.31
C PRO A 12 5.89 8.46 -0.07
N LYS A 13 5.54 9.06 1.07
CA LYS A 13 6.05 10.37 1.47
C LYS A 13 7.37 10.18 2.20
N PHE A 14 8.47 10.28 1.46
CA PHE A 14 9.81 10.16 2.02
C PHE A 14 10.19 11.40 2.82
N CYS A 15 10.46 11.22 4.11
CA CYS A 15 10.89 12.28 5.03
C CYS A 15 12.41 12.36 5.17
N GLY A 16 13.13 11.26 4.92
CA GLY A 16 14.59 11.25 4.98
C GLY A 16 15.20 9.91 4.55
N LEU A 17 16.43 9.96 4.07
CA LEU A 17 17.24 8.80 3.71
C LEU A 17 18.53 8.86 4.53
N TYR A 18 18.84 7.76 5.22
CA TYR A 18 19.96 7.67 6.12
C TYR A 18 20.77 6.41 5.86
N CYS A 19 22.06 6.46 6.21
CA CYS A 19 22.95 5.32 6.16
C CYS A 19 23.66 5.21 7.51
N TYR A 20 23.38 4.15 8.25
CA TYR A 20 24.14 3.80 9.44
C TYR A 20 25.26 2.85 9.04
N GLN A 21 26.50 3.29 9.24
CA GLN A 21 27.69 2.50 8.96
C GLN A 21 28.30 2.03 10.28
N SER A 22 28.46 0.71 10.42
CA SER A 22 29.13 0.10 11.57
C SER A 22 30.03 -1.03 11.10
N SER A 23 31.32 -0.91 11.39
CA SER A 23 32.39 -1.78 10.90
C SER A 23 32.29 -2.01 9.38
N ASN A 24 31.89 -3.22 8.96
CA ASN A 24 31.77 -3.61 7.54
C ASN A 24 30.30 -3.72 7.05
N LYS A 25 29.34 -3.16 7.79
CA LYS A 25 27.92 -3.17 7.40
C LYS A 25 27.41 -1.76 7.19
N ASN A 26 26.74 -1.58 6.04
CA ASN A 26 26.00 -0.38 5.70
C ASN A 26 24.52 -0.69 5.76
N ILE A 27 23.81 -0.10 6.72
CA ILE A 27 22.36 -0.19 6.84
C ILE A 27 21.77 1.08 6.26
N ARG A 28 21.13 0.96 5.09
CA ARG A 28 20.39 2.06 4.47
C ARG A 28 18.93 1.94 4.88
N PHE A 29 18.38 3.03 5.39
CA PHE A 29 16.99 3.08 5.79
C PHE A 29 16.38 4.41 5.40
N VAL A 30 15.07 4.37 5.21
CA VAL A 30 14.26 5.50 4.78
C VAL A 30 13.23 5.75 5.85
N ILE A 31 13.05 7.02 6.21
CA ILE A 31 11.95 7.48 7.04
C ILE A 31 10.85 7.94 6.10
N MET A 32 9.65 7.38 6.26
CA MET A 32 8.48 7.71 5.44
C MET A 32 7.21 7.66 6.29
N ASN A 33 6.12 8.19 5.76
CA ASN A 33 4.82 8.15 6.45
C ASN A 33 4.32 6.72 6.68
N ASN A 34 3.66 6.51 7.81
CA ASN A 34 2.83 5.32 8.01
C ASN A 34 1.45 5.58 7.37
N LEU A 35 1.04 4.72 6.44
CA LEU A 35 -0.24 4.84 5.74
C LEU A 35 -1.44 4.59 6.66
N VAL A 36 -1.29 3.72 7.66
CA VAL A 36 -2.37 3.36 8.59
C VAL A 36 -2.06 3.96 9.95
N PRO A 37 -2.70 5.07 10.34
CA PRO A 37 -2.42 5.71 11.62
C PRO A 37 -2.88 4.81 12.78
N THR A 38 -2.14 4.81 13.88
CA THR A 38 -2.34 3.91 15.03
C THR A 38 -3.68 4.09 15.75
N ASN A 39 -4.38 5.20 15.51
CA ASN A 39 -5.67 5.51 16.10
C ASN A 39 -6.86 4.90 15.32
N VAL A 40 -6.63 4.27 14.17
CA VAL A 40 -7.68 3.61 13.37
C VAL A 40 -7.47 2.10 13.41
N LYS A 41 -8.47 1.37 13.89
CA LYS A 41 -8.45 -0.09 13.88
C LYS A 41 -8.62 -0.60 12.45
N LEU A 42 -7.60 -1.29 11.95
CA LEU A 42 -7.64 -1.94 10.65
C LEU A 42 -8.29 -3.33 10.80
N HIS A 43 -9.41 -3.55 10.10
CA HIS A 43 -10.15 -4.83 10.13
C HIS A 43 -9.67 -5.80 9.04
N GLU A 44 -9.34 -5.28 7.87
CA GLU A 44 -8.85 -6.04 6.72
C GLU A 44 -7.65 -5.33 6.10
N LYS A 45 -6.68 -6.09 5.59
CA LYS A 45 -5.44 -5.55 5.02
C LYS A 45 -5.07 -6.29 3.74
N TYR A 46 -4.74 -5.54 2.69
CA TYR A 46 -4.45 -6.08 1.37
C TYR A 46 -3.14 -5.53 0.79
N ASP A 47 -2.34 -6.40 0.18
CA ASP A 47 -1.29 -6.06 -0.81
C ASP A 47 -1.87 -6.39 -2.19
N LEU A 48 -2.10 -5.39 -3.04
CA LEU A 48 -2.69 -5.54 -4.37
C LEU A 48 -1.69 -5.09 -5.43
N LYS A 49 -1.56 -5.88 -6.51
CA LYS A 49 -0.61 -5.61 -7.62
C LYS A 49 -1.22 -5.83 -9.01
N GLY A 50 -2.45 -6.31 -9.11
CA GLY A 50 -3.14 -6.58 -10.38
C GLY A 50 -2.71 -7.88 -11.10
N SER A 51 -1.66 -8.56 -10.62
CA SER A 51 -1.22 -9.85 -11.15
C SER A 51 -1.95 -11.04 -10.50
N ILE A 52 -1.82 -12.23 -11.10
CA ILE A 52 -2.53 -13.46 -10.64
C ILE A 52 -1.59 -14.46 -9.98
N TYR A 53 -0.38 -14.63 -10.52
CA TYR A 53 0.55 -15.65 -10.06
C TYR A 53 1.10 -15.33 -8.66
N LYS A 54 1.00 -16.29 -7.73
CA LYS A 54 1.45 -16.15 -6.32
C LYS A 54 0.82 -14.98 -5.55
N ARG A 55 -0.38 -14.54 -5.96
CA ARG A 55 -1.15 -13.48 -5.29
C ARG A 55 -2.23 -14.02 -4.36
N LYS A 56 -1.87 -15.03 -3.57
CA LYS A 56 -2.65 -15.58 -2.45
C LYS A 56 -1.80 -15.52 -1.18
N ALA A 57 -2.37 -15.13 -0.04
CA ALA A 57 -1.71 -15.15 1.26
C ALA A 57 -1.33 -16.59 1.64
N SER A 58 -0.13 -16.76 2.20
CA SER A 58 0.35 -18.07 2.66
C SER A 58 -0.41 -18.51 3.91
N ASP A 59 -0.32 -19.80 4.22
CA ASP A 59 -0.99 -20.36 5.39
C ASP A 59 -0.41 -19.80 6.70
N GLU A 60 0.87 -19.43 6.73
CA GLU A 60 1.48 -18.75 7.89
C GLU A 60 0.92 -17.34 8.06
N GLU A 61 0.82 -16.55 6.99
CA GLU A 61 0.31 -15.18 7.07
C GLU A 61 -1.16 -15.16 7.50
N ARG A 62 -1.96 -16.13 7.04
CA ARG A 62 -3.39 -16.28 7.41
C ARG A 62 -3.63 -16.58 8.88
N LYS A 63 -2.66 -17.15 9.58
CA LYS A 63 -2.76 -17.48 11.01
C LYS A 63 -2.57 -16.26 11.92
N ARG A 64 -2.13 -15.12 11.37
CA ARG A 64 -1.93 -13.88 12.13
C ARG A 64 -3.28 -13.23 12.43
N ASP A 65 -3.36 -12.47 13.53
CA ASP A 65 -4.57 -11.75 13.92
C ASP A 65 -5.07 -10.77 12.85
N LEU A 66 -4.15 -10.16 12.10
CA LEU A 66 -4.45 -9.26 10.99
C LEU A 66 -3.61 -9.63 9.75
N PRO A 67 -4.07 -10.63 8.96
CA PRO A 67 -3.33 -11.13 7.82
C PRO A 67 -3.26 -10.08 6.69
N THR A 68 -2.14 -10.06 5.98
CA THR A 68 -1.99 -9.30 4.73
C THR A 68 -2.45 -10.16 3.57
N LEU A 69 -3.70 -9.96 3.15
CA LEU A 69 -4.32 -10.67 2.04
C LEU A 69 -3.81 -10.13 0.70
N LYS A 70 -3.99 -10.91 -0.38
CA LYS A 70 -3.51 -10.55 -1.73
C LYS A 70 -4.64 -10.55 -2.75
N ASP A 71 -4.32 -10.30 -4.02
CA ASP A 71 -5.29 -10.10 -5.11
C ASP A 71 -6.31 -11.25 -5.26
N ASN A 72 -5.87 -12.51 -5.18
CA ASN A 72 -6.78 -13.67 -5.32
C ASN A 72 -7.65 -13.86 -4.07
N ASP A 73 -7.18 -13.42 -2.90
CA ASP A 73 -7.97 -13.42 -1.67
C ASP A 73 -9.04 -12.35 -1.73
N PHE A 74 -8.66 -11.16 -2.18
CA PHE A 74 -9.58 -10.05 -2.37
C PHE A 74 -10.69 -10.41 -3.36
N LYS A 75 -10.37 -10.99 -4.52
CA LYS A 75 -11.38 -11.44 -5.50
C LYS A 75 -12.34 -12.50 -4.96
N CYS A 76 -11.88 -13.33 -4.02
CA CYS A 76 -12.69 -14.37 -3.39
C CYS A 76 -13.64 -13.79 -2.32
N LEU A 77 -13.13 -12.89 -1.48
CA LEU A 77 -13.88 -12.29 -0.38
C LEU A 77 -14.83 -11.16 -0.86
N HIS A 78 -14.37 -10.35 -1.81
CA HIS A 78 -15.06 -9.20 -2.37
C HIS A 78 -15.28 -9.41 -3.87
N SER A 79 -16.10 -10.41 -4.22
CA SER A 79 -16.35 -10.79 -5.62
C SER A 79 -16.97 -9.66 -6.46
N TYR A 80 -17.70 -8.75 -5.82
CA TYR A 80 -18.28 -7.55 -6.45
C TYR A 80 -17.42 -6.28 -6.27
N GLY A 81 -16.26 -6.40 -5.64
CA GLY A 81 -15.35 -5.28 -5.34
C GLY A 81 -15.80 -4.41 -4.16
N LEU A 82 -15.20 -3.22 -4.07
CA LEU A 82 -15.54 -2.20 -3.09
C LEU A 82 -16.36 -1.10 -3.75
N THR A 83 -17.44 -0.68 -3.10
CA THR A 83 -18.26 0.45 -3.57
C THR A 83 -17.68 1.76 -3.06
N LEU A 84 -17.49 2.72 -3.96
CA LEU A 84 -17.08 4.09 -3.68
C LEU A 84 -18.12 5.04 -4.28
N GLU A 85 -18.32 6.20 -3.65
CA GLU A 85 -19.14 7.25 -4.24
C GLU A 85 -18.48 7.73 -5.55
N PRO A 86 -19.24 8.03 -6.61
CA PRO A 86 -18.69 8.37 -7.93
C PRO A 86 -17.62 9.46 -7.89
N PHE A 87 -17.86 10.52 -7.11
CA PHE A 87 -16.90 11.61 -6.94
C PHE A 87 -15.53 11.13 -6.42
N PHE A 88 -15.51 10.34 -5.35
CA PHE A 88 -14.26 9.83 -4.78
C PHE A 88 -13.61 8.77 -5.67
N TYR A 89 -14.39 7.98 -6.38
CA TYR A 89 -13.88 7.02 -7.35
C TYR A 89 -13.11 7.72 -8.47
N ASP A 90 -13.70 8.75 -9.07
CA ASP A 90 -13.08 9.51 -10.16
C ASP A 90 -11.79 10.18 -9.71
N GLN A 91 -11.80 10.81 -8.52
CA GLN A 91 -10.59 11.40 -7.93
C GLN A 91 -9.49 10.37 -7.68
N LEU A 92 -9.84 9.20 -7.12
CA LEU A 92 -8.89 8.13 -6.83
C LEU A 92 -8.27 7.58 -8.12
N MET A 93 -9.08 7.30 -9.13
CA MET A 93 -8.59 6.75 -10.40
C MET A 93 -7.69 7.74 -11.14
N GLN A 94 -8.07 9.01 -11.18
CA GLN A 94 -7.23 10.06 -11.77
C GLN A 94 -5.87 10.14 -11.06
N THR A 95 -5.86 10.13 -9.72
CA THR A 95 -4.62 10.19 -8.93
C THR A 95 -3.73 8.97 -9.19
N ILE A 96 -4.31 7.77 -9.29
CA ILE A 96 -3.57 6.54 -9.61
C ILE A 96 -2.95 6.63 -11.01
N GLU A 97 -3.70 7.11 -12.00
CA GLU A 97 -3.19 7.26 -13.37
C GLU A 97 -2.00 8.24 -13.42
N ASP A 98 -2.12 9.37 -12.72
CA ASP A 98 -1.07 10.38 -12.65
C ASP A 98 0.19 9.89 -11.90
N ASP A 99 0.04 9.00 -10.92
CA ASP A 99 1.16 8.43 -10.16
C ASP A 99 1.90 7.30 -10.88
N VAL A 100 1.23 6.59 -11.80
CA VAL A 100 1.80 5.47 -12.56
C VAL A 100 2.44 5.92 -13.88
N ARG A 101 2.02 7.05 -14.44
CA ARG A 101 2.54 7.64 -15.68
C ARG A 101 3.94 8.24 -15.51
#